data_AF-A0A1G9K2Y8-F1
#
_entry.id   AF-A0A1G9K2Y8-F1
#
_cell.length_a   1.000
_cell.length_b   1.000
_cell.length_c   1.000
_cell.angle_alpha   90.00
_cell.angle_beta   90.00
_cell.angle_gamma   90.00
#
_symmetry.space_group_name_H-M   'P 1'
#
loop_
_entity.id
_entity.type
_entity.pdbx_description
1 polymer ?
#
loop_
_entity_poly.entity_id
_entity_poly.type
_entity_poly.pdbx_seq_one_letter_code
_entity_poly.pdbx_strand_id
1 'polypeptide(L)'
;MLPFRNYKRLLTLKRVRFNRLLYTVEDTMDLLKKKNMLELNDLYDRPSKDEAAGYRNVVVKNYETKVVVVDHAEGYLGALTKRDFETLVARQRELSASFVELSAKLPSSAAVQALVHEHYLNTRRLWGTFSALDKQGETYKGLGKLYLTDWRFPLLGGKSDPVLWSFIAKAMAYYADHHLL
;
A
#
# COMPACT_ATOMS: atom_id res chain seq x y z
N MET A 1 -63.53 -16.24 -17.67
CA MET A 1 -62.41 -15.37 -18.12
C MET A 1 -61.46 -14.98 -16.95
N LEU A 2 -61.00 -15.94 -16.14
CA LEU A 2 -60.18 -15.72 -14.93
C LEU A 2 -58.69 -16.23 -14.92
N PRO A 3 -58.19 -17.10 -15.82
CA PRO A 3 -56.84 -17.69 -15.67
C PRO A 3 -55.68 -16.70 -15.84
N PHE A 4 -55.76 -15.83 -16.85
CA PHE A 4 -54.65 -14.93 -17.22
C PHE A 4 -54.39 -13.82 -16.20
N ARG A 5 -55.41 -13.36 -15.47
CA ARG A 5 -55.22 -12.37 -14.39
C ARG A 5 -54.44 -12.97 -13.21
N ASN A 6 -54.75 -14.23 -12.86
CA ASN A 6 -54.02 -14.94 -11.81
C ASN A 6 -52.58 -15.23 -12.22
N TYR A 7 -52.35 -15.60 -13.48
CA TYR A 7 -51.00 -15.79 -14.03
C TYR A 7 -50.19 -14.50 -14.03
N LYS A 8 -50.79 -13.37 -14.45
CA LYS A 8 -50.17 -12.04 -14.38
C LYS A 8 -49.83 -11.64 -12.94
N ARG A 9 -50.70 -11.95 -11.98
CA ARG A 9 -50.47 -11.67 -10.56
C ARG A 9 -49.30 -12.51 -10.00
N LEU A 10 -49.25 -13.80 -10.34
CA LEU A 10 -48.13 -14.70 -9.98
C LEU A 10 -46.79 -14.24 -10.57
N LEU A 11 -46.76 -13.87 -11.86
CA LEU A 11 -45.56 -13.35 -12.50
C LEU A 11 -45.10 -12.02 -11.87
N THR A 12 -46.05 -11.16 -11.50
CA THR A 12 -45.76 -9.90 -10.80
C THR A 12 -45.14 -10.15 -9.43
N LEU A 13 -45.69 -11.08 -8.65
CA LEU A 13 -45.15 -11.47 -7.34
C LEU A 13 -43.75 -12.07 -7.46
N LYS A 14 -43.50 -12.92 -8.47
CA LYS A 14 -42.16 -13.46 -8.76
C LYS A 14 -41.18 -12.34 -9.10
N ARG A 15 -41.57 -11.37 -9.93
CA ARG A 15 -40.74 -10.21 -10.27
C ARG A 15 -40.38 -9.37 -9.03
N VAL A 16 -41.35 -9.09 -8.16
CA VAL A 16 -41.10 -8.37 -6.90
C VAL A 16 -40.11 -9.13 -6.02
N ARG A 17 -40.25 -10.45 -5.92
CA ARG A 17 -39.30 -11.29 -5.16
C ARG A 17 -37.89 -11.24 -5.75
N PHE A 18 -37.76 -11.33 -7.07
CA PHE A 18 -36.45 -11.25 -7.73
C PHE A 18 -35.77 -9.89 -7.57
N ASN A 19 -36.53 -8.80 -7.69
CA ASN A 19 -35.99 -7.45 -7.43
C ASN A 19 -35.48 -7.32 -5.99
N ARG A 20 -36.18 -7.91 -5.01
CA ARG A 20 -35.75 -7.90 -3.61
C ARG A 20 -34.47 -8.71 -3.38
N LEU A 21 -34.34 -9.87 -4.04
CA LEU A 21 -33.12 -10.68 -4.00
C LEU A 21 -31.93 -9.95 -4.63
N LEU A 22 -32.13 -9.29 -5.77
CA LEU A 22 -31.10 -8.48 -6.41
C LEU A 22 -30.61 -7.36 -5.48
N TYR A 23 -31.55 -6.60 -4.89
CA TYR A 23 -31.22 -5.57 -3.91
C TYR A 23 -30.43 -6.12 -2.72
N THR A 24 -30.82 -7.29 -2.17
CA THR A 24 -30.08 -7.90 -1.06
C THR A 24 -28.68 -8.34 -1.47
N VAL A 25 -28.50 -8.86 -2.69
CA VAL A 25 -27.17 -9.23 -3.19
C VAL A 25 -26.30 -7.98 -3.35
N GLU A 26 -26.82 -6.91 -3.92
CA GLU A 26 -26.12 -5.62 -4.06
C GLU A 26 -25.74 -5.04 -2.70
N ASP A 27 -26.67 -4.98 -1.76
CA ASP A 27 -26.45 -4.46 -0.40
C ASP A 27 -25.44 -5.35 0.37
N THR A 28 -25.49 -6.67 0.17
CA THR A 28 -24.51 -7.61 0.73
C THR A 28 -23.13 -7.42 0.10
N MET A 29 -23.05 -7.19 -1.21
CA MET A 29 -21.79 -6.90 -1.90
C MET A 29 -21.19 -5.58 -1.40
N ASP A 30 -22.00 -4.55 -1.19
CA ASP A 30 -21.54 -3.27 -0.66
C ASP A 30 -21.14 -3.35 0.81
N LEU A 31 -21.86 -4.13 1.63
CA LEU A 31 -21.48 -4.44 3.01
C LEU A 31 -20.17 -5.22 3.08
N LEU A 32 -19.97 -6.20 2.19
CA LEU A 32 -18.72 -6.97 2.11
C LEU A 32 -17.56 -6.10 1.63
N LYS A 33 -17.77 -5.21 0.66
CA LYS A 33 -16.76 -4.23 0.24
C LYS A 33 -16.38 -3.30 1.41
N LYS A 34 -17.36 -2.71 2.08
CA LYS A 34 -17.14 -1.82 3.24
C LYS A 34 -16.44 -2.52 4.40
N LYS A 35 -16.77 -3.79 4.68
CA LYS A 35 -16.10 -4.59 5.71
C LYS A 35 -14.69 -5.04 5.33
N ASN A 36 -14.37 -5.09 4.04
CA ASN A 36 -13.07 -5.51 3.54
C ASN A 36 -12.12 -4.35 3.25
N MET A 37 -12.60 -3.10 3.21
CA MET A 37 -11.76 -1.91 3.11
C MET A 37 -10.98 -1.70 4.42
N LEU A 38 -9.72 -1.30 4.32
CA LEU A 38 -8.99 -0.84 5.50
C LEU A 38 -9.55 0.50 5.96
N GLU A 39 -9.93 0.56 7.23
CA GLU A 39 -10.05 1.85 7.91
C GLU A 39 -8.66 2.48 8.01
N LEU A 40 -8.56 3.81 7.97
CA LEU A 40 -7.27 4.51 8.07
C LEU A 40 -6.46 4.06 9.30
N ASN A 41 -7.15 3.70 10.40
CA ASN A 41 -6.53 3.17 11.62
C ASN A 41 -5.94 1.76 11.47
N ASP A 42 -6.45 0.94 10.55
CA ASP A 42 -5.94 -0.42 10.28
C ASP A 42 -4.64 -0.40 9.47
N LEU A 43 -4.37 0.68 8.71
CA LEU A 43 -3.06 0.91 8.06
C LEU A 43 -1.95 1.11 9.09
N TYR A 44 -2.35 1.61 10.26
CA TYR A 44 -1.51 1.89 11.40
C TYR A 44 -1.69 0.76 12.42
N ASP A 45 -1.27 -0.46 12.08
CA ASP A 45 -1.11 -1.52 13.07
C ASP A 45 -0.03 -1.06 14.09
N ARG A 46 -0.48 -0.38 15.16
CA ARG A 46 0.19 -0.05 16.45
C ARG A 46 0.50 1.40 16.89
N PRO A 47 0.29 2.50 16.16
CA PRO A 47 0.23 3.82 16.75
C PRO A 47 -1.20 4.11 17.22
N SER A 48 -1.35 4.68 18.42
CA SER A 48 -2.57 5.36 18.84
C SER A 48 -2.98 6.43 17.82
N LYS A 49 -4.27 6.81 17.75
CA LYS A 49 -4.76 7.87 16.83
C LYS A 49 -3.95 9.17 16.91
N ASP A 50 -3.41 9.47 18.08
CA ASP A 50 -2.57 10.64 18.34
C ASP A 50 -1.18 10.53 17.70
N GLU A 51 -0.60 9.32 17.64
CA GLU A 51 0.67 9.07 16.97
C GLU A 51 0.53 9.15 15.44
N ALA A 52 -0.58 8.63 14.88
CA ALA A 52 -0.88 8.75 13.45
C ALA A 52 -1.09 10.22 13.02
N ALA A 53 -1.82 11.00 13.82
CA ALA A 53 -1.98 12.44 13.59
C ALA A 53 -0.64 13.20 13.74
N GLY A 54 0.18 12.82 14.73
CA GLY A 54 1.55 13.32 14.88
C GLY A 54 2.42 13.05 13.66
N TYR A 55 2.31 11.86 13.06
CA TYR A 55 3.06 11.51 11.84
C TYR A 55 2.65 12.35 10.64
N ARG A 56 1.34 12.56 10.44
CA ARG A 56 0.83 13.43 9.38
C ARG A 56 1.39 14.85 9.53
N ASN A 57 1.36 15.39 10.75
CA ASN A 57 1.87 16.73 11.04
C ASN A 57 3.39 16.86 10.81
N VAL A 58 4.18 15.85 11.16
CA VAL A 58 5.64 15.85 10.93
C VAL A 58 5.98 15.78 9.44
N VAL A 59 5.25 14.99 8.66
CA VAL A 59 5.47 14.90 7.21
C VAL A 59 5.05 16.19 6.51
N VAL A 60 3.90 16.76 6.88
CA VAL A 60 3.41 18.05 6.36
C VAL A 60 4.39 19.18 6.68
N LYS A 61 4.90 19.24 7.91
CA LYS A 61 5.82 20.31 8.36
C LYS A 61 7.20 20.24 7.71
N ASN A 62 7.71 19.04 7.44
CA ASN A 62 9.08 18.87 6.93
C ASN A 62 9.15 18.71 5.41
N TYR A 63 8.03 18.42 4.74
CA TYR A 63 8.02 18.04 3.33
C TYR A 63 6.72 18.47 2.60
N GLU A 64 6.50 19.77 2.44
CA GLU A 64 5.27 20.35 1.86
C GLU A 64 4.84 19.74 0.50
N THR A 65 5.79 19.41 -0.39
CA THR A 65 5.52 18.75 -1.69
C THR A 65 5.18 17.25 -1.57
N LYS A 66 5.41 16.63 -0.40
CA LYS A 66 5.11 15.21 -0.16
C LYS A 66 3.72 14.96 0.40
N VAL A 67 3.00 16.00 0.82
CA VAL A 67 1.63 15.88 1.35
C VAL A 67 0.68 15.28 0.31
N VAL A 68 0.81 15.68 -0.96
CA VAL A 68 0.02 15.14 -2.06
C VAL A 68 0.30 13.65 -2.29
N VAL A 69 1.56 13.21 -2.11
CA VAL A 69 1.95 11.80 -2.24
C VAL A 69 1.40 10.98 -1.08
N VAL A 70 1.40 11.53 0.14
CA VAL A 70 0.81 10.87 1.32
C VAL A 70 -0.70 10.77 1.20
N ASP A 71 -1.39 11.84 0.84
CA ASP A 71 -2.86 11.83 0.68
C ASP A 71 -3.29 10.86 -0.43
N HIS A 72 -2.56 10.83 -1.55
CA HIS A 72 -2.79 9.86 -2.61
C HIS A 72 -2.56 8.43 -2.13
N ALA A 73 -1.45 8.17 -1.43
CA ALA A 73 -1.14 6.85 -0.91
C ALA A 73 -2.18 6.38 0.12
N GLU A 74 -2.57 7.23 1.07
CA GLU A 74 -3.61 6.91 2.06
C GLU A 74 -4.96 6.62 1.41
N GLY A 75 -5.37 7.45 0.44
CA GLY A 75 -6.60 7.22 -0.32
C GLY A 75 -6.57 5.92 -1.12
N TYR A 76 -5.46 5.62 -1.78
CA TYR A 76 -5.27 4.36 -2.52
C TYR A 76 -5.28 3.15 -1.58
N LEU A 77 -4.51 3.21 -0.48
CA LEU A 77 -4.39 2.10 0.46
C LEU A 77 -5.70 1.83 1.20
N GLY A 78 -6.47 2.87 1.54
CA GLY A 78 -7.82 2.72 2.11
C GLY A 78 -8.83 2.09 1.14
N ALA A 79 -8.57 2.15 -0.17
CA ALA A 79 -9.40 1.48 -1.19
C ALA A 79 -9.01 0.01 -1.41
N LEU A 80 -7.88 -0.46 -0.88
CA LEU A 80 -7.48 -1.87 -0.98
C LEU A 80 -8.33 -2.74 -0.07
N THR A 81 -8.47 -4.01 -0.46
CA THR A 81 -8.94 -5.01 0.49
C THR A 81 -7.87 -5.26 1.56
N LYS A 82 -8.29 -5.67 2.76
CA LYS A 82 -7.39 -6.07 3.84
C LYS A 82 -6.31 -7.05 3.37
N ARG A 83 -6.71 -8.06 2.58
CA ARG A 83 -5.81 -9.07 2.04
C ARG A 83 -4.77 -8.48 1.08
N ASP A 84 -5.17 -7.56 0.21
CA ASP A 84 -4.25 -6.95 -0.77
C ASP A 84 -3.21 -6.09 -0.07
N PHE A 85 -3.63 -5.31 0.94
CA PHE A 85 -2.71 -4.55 1.77
C PHE A 85 -1.75 -5.45 2.56
N GLU A 86 -2.25 -6.45 3.25
CA GLU A 86 -1.43 -7.43 3.99
C GLU A 86 -0.41 -8.11 3.07
N THR A 87 -0.79 -8.38 1.82
CA THR A 87 0.12 -8.94 0.81
C THR A 87 1.25 -7.96 0.46
N LEU A 88 0.95 -6.68 0.24
CA LEU A 88 1.96 -5.65 -0.04
C LEU A 88 2.92 -5.46 1.15
N VAL A 89 2.39 -5.46 2.38
CA VAL A 89 3.19 -5.33 3.61
C VAL A 89 4.05 -6.57 3.83
N ALA A 90 3.51 -7.77 3.64
CA ALA A 90 4.26 -9.02 3.76
C ALA A 90 5.41 -9.06 2.76
N ARG A 91 5.16 -8.68 1.50
CA ARG A 91 6.20 -8.55 0.47
C ARG A 91 7.26 -7.54 0.87
N GLN A 92 6.87 -6.40 1.42
CA GLN A 92 7.81 -5.39 1.90
C GLN A 92 8.72 -5.94 3.01
N ARG A 93 8.18 -6.73 3.94
CA ARG A 93 8.94 -7.38 5.02
C ARG A 93 9.91 -8.43 4.49
N GLU A 94 9.47 -9.25 3.54
CA GLU A 94 10.31 -10.26 2.87
C GLU A 94 11.51 -9.60 2.19
N LEU A 95 11.26 -8.55 1.40
CA LEU A 95 12.32 -7.81 0.70
C LEU A 95 13.33 -7.18 1.67
N SER A 96 12.85 -6.62 2.78
CA SER A 96 13.72 -6.11 3.85
C SER A 96 14.60 -7.19 4.47
N ALA A 97 14.08 -8.41 4.65
CA ALA A 97 14.88 -9.53 5.14
C ALA A 97 15.95 -9.95 4.12
N SER A 98 15.60 -10.00 2.83
CA SER A 98 16.56 -10.30 1.76
C SER A 98 17.70 -9.27 1.65
N PHE A 99 17.45 -7.99 2.00
CA PHE A 99 18.53 -6.99 2.05
C PHE A 99 19.58 -7.34 3.12
N VAL A 100 19.18 -7.95 4.23
CA VAL A 100 20.13 -8.42 5.27
C VAL A 100 21.06 -9.47 4.69
N GLU A 101 20.53 -10.45 3.98
CA GLU A 101 21.29 -11.55 3.38
C GLU A 101 22.30 -11.07 2.33
N LEU A 102 21.97 -9.98 1.62
CA LEU A 102 22.81 -9.40 0.58
C LEU A 102 23.69 -8.23 1.07
N SER A 103 23.61 -7.84 2.34
CA SER A 103 24.28 -6.66 2.88
C SER A 103 25.81 -6.69 2.80
N ALA A 104 26.41 -7.89 2.72
CA ALA A 104 27.84 -8.06 2.51
C ALA A 104 28.29 -7.84 1.06
N LYS A 105 27.37 -7.69 0.11
CA LYS A 105 27.67 -7.45 -1.31
C LYS A 105 27.81 -5.95 -1.61
N LEU A 106 28.27 -5.63 -2.81
CA LEU A 106 28.27 -4.25 -3.29
C LEU A 106 26.84 -3.76 -3.55
N PRO A 107 26.47 -2.53 -3.14
CA PRO A 107 25.16 -1.94 -3.42
C PRO A 107 24.79 -1.95 -4.90
N SER A 108 25.76 -1.78 -5.80
CA SER A 108 25.57 -1.76 -7.26
C SER A 108 25.62 -3.16 -7.91
N SER A 109 25.84 -4.23 -7.15
CA SER A 109 25.91 -5.58 -7.73
C SER A 109 24.58 -5.99 -8.33
N ALA A 110 24.61 -6.79 -9.40
CA ALA A 110 23.40 -7.21 -10.12
C ALA A 110 22.36 -7.87 -9.20
N ALA A 111 22.79 -8.71 -8.25
CA ALA A 111 21.91 -9.35 -7.29
C ALA A 111 21.20 -8.33 -6.36
N VAL A 112 21.93 -7.32 -5.90
CA VAL A 112 21.35 -6.26 -5.06
C VAL A 112 20.41 -5.39 -5.89
N GLN A 113 20.79 -5.02 -7.10
CA GLN A 113 19.97 -4.18 -7.96
C GLN A 113 18.67 -4.87 -8.42
N ALA A 114 18.68 -6.19 -8.61
CA ALA A 114 17.47 -6.97 -8.82
C ALA A 114 16.53 -6.90 -7.59
N LEU A 115 17.07 -7.00 -6.38
CA LEU A 115 16.28 -6.85 -5.15
C LEU A 115 15.74 -5.41 -4.99
N VAL A 116 16.53 -4.40 -5.32
CA VAL A 116 16.11 -2.99 -5.29
C VAL A 116 15.01 -2.71 -6.33
N HIS A 117 15.06 -3.36 -7.49
CA HIS A 117 13.99 -3.29 -8.49
C HIS A 117 12.65 -3.79 -7.92
N GLU A 118 12.66 -4.97 -7.31
CA GLU A 118 11.46 -5.54 -6.67
C GLU A 118 10.94 -4.66 -5.54
N HIS A 119 11.84 -4.13 -4.71
CA HIS A 119 11.51 -3.16 -3.67
C HIS A 119 10.90 -1.87 -4.24
N TYR A 120 11.44 -1.35 -5.34
CA TYR A 120 10.89 -0.18 -6.03
C TYR A 120 9.47 -0.46 -6.54
N LEU A 121 9.24 -1.59 -7.21
CA LEU A 121 7.91 -1.96 -7.70
C LEU A 121 6.90 -2.10 -6.57
N ASN A 122 7.27 -2.75 -5.46
CA ASN A 122 6.39 -2.87 -4.30
C ASN A 122 6.11 -1.51 -3.64
N THR A 123 7.14 -0.65 -3.55
CA THR A 123 7.01 0.72 -3.04
C THR A 123 6.03 1.54 -3.89
N ARG A 124 6.12 1.44 -5.22
CA ARG A 124 5.19 2.09 -6.16
C ARG A 124 3.76 1.59 -6.01
N ARG A 125 3.57 0.31 -5.68
CA ARG A 125 2.25 -0.23 -5.34
C ARG A 125 1.75 0.33 -4.02
N LEU A 126 2.59 0.40 -2.99
CA LEU A 126 2.23 1.00 -1.69
C LEU A 126 1.89 2.49 -1.80
N TRP A 127 2.51 3.22 -2.73
CA TRP A 127 2.19 4.62 -3.01
C TRP A 127 0.95 4.80 -3.91
N GLY A 128 0.44 3.71 -4.49
CA GLY A 128 -0.64 3.75 -5.49
C GLY A 128 -0.21 4.29 -6.85
N THR A 129 1.08 4.49 -7.09
CA THR A 129 1.59 5.16 -8.29
C THR A 129 2.12 4.18 -9.33
N PHE A 130 2.01 2.86 -9.16
CA PHE A 130 2.60 1.86 -10.07
C PHE A 130 2.24 2.00 -11.56
N SER A 131 1.10 2.63 -11.88
CA SER A 131 0.66 2.92 -13.26
C SER A 131 1.05 4.31 -13.77
N ALA A 132 1.63 5.17 -12.93
CA ALA A 132 2.00 6.53 -13.32
C ALA A 132 3.22 6.53 -14.25
N LEU A 133 3.18 7.37 -15.28
CA LEU A 133 4.28 7.52 -16.24
C LEU A 133 5.56 8.06 -15.59
N ASP A 134 5.40 8.99 -14.64
CA ASP A 134 6.52 9.45 -13.82
C ASP A 134 7.08 8.29 -13.00
N LYS A 135 8.38 8.03 -13.12
CA LYS A 135 9.11 6.99 -12.40
C LYS A 135 9.40 7.35 -10.94
N GLN A 136 9.21 8.61 -10.55
CA GLN A 136 9.38 9.10 -9.17
C GLN A 136 10.77 8.74 -8.61
N GLY A 137 11.80 8.79 -9.46
CA GLY A 137 13.17 8.38 -9.11
C GLY A 137 13.74 9.18 -7.94
N GLU A 138 13.56 10.50 -7.95
CA GLU A 138 14.01 11.38 -6.85
C GLU A 138 13.24 11.10 -5.55
N THR A 139 11.95 10.80 -5.63
CA THR A 139 11.13 10.44 -4.46
C THR A 139 11.62 9.13 -3.85
N TYR A 140 11.89 8.13 -4.69
CA TYR A 140 12.41 6.83 -4.26
C TYR A 140 13.84 6.94 -3.68
N LYS A 141 14.71 7.72 -4.30
CA LYS A 141 16.03 8.06 -3.76
C LYS A 141 15.94 8.78 -2.41
N GLY A 142 14.98 9.70 -2.28
CA GLY A 142 14.68 10.41 -1.04
C GLY A 142 14.17 9.50 0.08
N LEU A 143 13.42 8.44 -0.25
CA LEU A 143 12.98 7.43 0.72
C LEU A 143 14.17 6.72 1.38
N GLY A 144 15.19 6.35 0.59
CA GLY A 144 16.42 5.74 1.12
C GLY A 144 17.17 6.66 2.11
N LYS A 145 17.18 7.98 1.85
CA LYS A 145 17.75 8.95 2.79
C LYS A 145 16.93 9.01 4.09
N LEU A 146 15.61 8.92 3.99
CA LEU A 146 14.73 8.95 5.16
C LEU A 146 15.00 7.77 6.11
N TYR A 147 15.29 6.57 5.56
CA TYR A 147 15.64 5.37 6.35
C TYR A 147 16.86 5.58 7.27
N LEU A 148 17.78 6.48 6.92
CA LEU A 148 18.95 6.80 7.76
C LEU A 148 18.63 7.74 8.92
N THR A 149 17.60 8.56 8.75
CA THR A 149 17.32 9.70 9.63
C THR A 149 16.13 9.51 10.55
N ASP A 150 15.27 8.55 10.24
CA ASP A 150 13.99 8.36 10.92
C ASP A 150 14.02 7.12 11.81
N TRP A 151 14.00 7.36 13.12
CA TRP A 151 14.05 6.34 14.18
C TRP A 151 12.88 5.34 14.14
N ARG A 152 11.82 5.65 13.39
CA ARG A 152 10.62 4.81 13.25
C ARG A 152 10.84 3.65 12.27
N PHE A 153 11.85 3.70 11.40
CA PHE A 153 12.17 2.54 10.58
C PHE A 153 12.69 1.41 11.47
N PRO A 154 12.08 0.22 11.34
CA PRO A 154 12.17 -0.80 12.37
C PRO A 154 13.61 -1.26 12.54
N LEU A 155 14.02 -1.39 13.79
CA LEU A 155 15.14 -2.20 14.18
C LEU A 155 15.01 -3.59 13.51
N LEU A 156 15.79 -3.89 12.46
CA LEU A 156 15.81 -5.23 11.87
C LEU A 156 16.35 -6.19 12.94
N GLY A 157 15.45 -7.00 13.53
CA GLY A 157 15.80 -7.87 14.66
C GLY A 157 15.97 -7.16 16.02
N GLY A 158 15.41 -5.97 16.23
CA GLY A 158 15.43 -5.29 17.53
C GLY A 158 16.70 -4.49 17.86
N LYS A 159 17.65 -4.36 16.91
CA LYS A 159 18.73 -3.36 16.96
C LYS A 159 18.78 -2.52 15.67
N SER A 160 19.16 -1.25 15.80
CA SER A 160 19.41 -0.37 14.65
C SER A 160 20.75 -0.79 14.11
N ASP A 161 20.81 -1.15 12.82
CA ASP A 161 22.06 -1.40 12.12
C ASP A 161 22.30 -0.27 11.10
N PRO A 162 23.05 0.78 11.49
CA PRO A 162 23.35 1.90 10.61
C PRO A 162 24.11 1.48 9.35
N VAL A 163 24.86 0.38 9.40
CA VAL A 163 25.61 -0.13 8.23
C VAL A 163 24.64 -0.68 7.21
N LEU A 164 23.67 -1.49 7.65
CA LEU A 164 22.62 -2.03 6.81
C LEU A 164 21.75 -0.93 6.18
N TRP A 165 21.34 0.07 6.97
CA TRP A 165 20.56 1.20 6.43
C TRP A 165 21.38 2.03 5.44
N SER A 166 22.67 2.24 5.69
CA SER A 166 23.58 2.89 4.73
C SER A 166 23.69 2.09 3.43
N PHE A 167 23.79 0.77 3.52
CA PHE A 167 23.82 -0.12 2.38
C PHE A 167 22.55 -0.01 1.54
N ILE A 168 21.37 -0.13 2.16
CA ILE A 168 20.06 -0.02 1.48
C ILE A 168 19.92 1.34 0.82
N ALA A 169 20.22 2.43 1.54
CA ALA A 169 20.12 3.79 1.01
C ALA A 169 21.02 4.00 -0.22
N LYS A 170 22.26 3.49 -0.19
CA LYS A 170 23.19 3.54 -1.33
C LYS A 170 22.69 2.71 -2.51
N ALA A 171 22.14 1.52 -2.25
CA ALA A 171 21.62 0.65 -3.29
C ALA A 171 20.40 1.26 -4.00
N MET A 172 19.49 1.88 -3.24
CA MET A 172 18.34 2.62 -3.77
C MET A 172 18.77 3.86 -4.56
N ALA A 173 19.75 4.61 -4.07
CA ALA A 173 20.27 5.78 -4.78
C ALA A 173 20.89 5.39 -6.11
N TYR A 174 21.71 4.33 -6.13
CA TYR A 174 22.29 3.80 -7.37
C TYR A 174 21.20 3.40 -8.37
N TYR A 175 20.19 2.64 -7.91
CA TYR A 175 19.09 2.20 -8.78
C TYR A 175 18.32 3.39 -9.38
N ALA A 176 18.01 4.39 -8.56
CA ALA A 176 17.32 5.60 -9.02
C ALA A 176 18.13 6.31 -10.12
N ASP A 177 19.42 6.53 -9.88
CA ASP A 177 20.32 7.27 -10.79
C ASP A 177 20.55 6.57 -12.13
N HIS A 178 20.41 5.24 -12.20
CA HIS A 178 20.72 4.47 -13.41
C HIS A 178 19.49 3.92 -14.15
N HIS A 179 18.31 3.91 -13.52
CA HIS A 179 17.10 3.29 -14.09
C HIS A 179 15.85 4.17 -14.05
N LEU A 180 15.80 5.12 -13.12
CA LEU A 180 14.59 5.92 -12.86
C LEU A 180 14.70 7.39 -13.27
N LEU A 181 15.92 7.93 -13.32
CA LEU A 181 16.23 9.32 -13.66
C LEU A 181 16.79 9.47 -15.08
#